data_AF-A0AB34LGZ8-F1
#
_entry.id   AF-A0AB34LGZ8-F1
#
_cell.length_a   1.000
_cell.length_b   1.000
_cell.length_c   1.000
_cell.angle_alpha   90.00
_cell.angle_beta   90.00
_cell.angle_gamma   90.00
#
_symmetry.space_group_name_H-M   'P 1'
#
loop_
_entity.id
_entity.type
_entity.pdbx_description
1 polymer ?
#
loop_
_entity_poly.entity_id
_entity_poly.type
_entity_poly.pdbx_seq_one_letter_code
_entity_poly.pdbx_strand_id
1 'polypeptide(L)' 'MIPMIFTMGVAFFVIHGNDPFSLKELAFVYLVVFILMYIAGPGKFSLDRLIAVFVTRLAK' A
#
# COMPACT_ATOMS: atom_id res chain seq x y z
N MET A 1 -1.38 -3.23 -3.07
CA MET A 1 -1.72 -2.16 -2.11
C MET A 1 -3.23 -1.91 -2.00
N ILE A 2 -4.02 -2.19 -3.06
CA ILE A 2 -5.47 -1.91 -3.10
C ILE A 2 -6.26 -2.40 -1.86
N PRO A 3 -6.10 -3.66 -1.38
CA PRO A 3 -6.83 -4.09 -0.18
C PRO A 3 -6.46 -3.27 1.06
N MET A 4 -5.18 -2.92 1.25
CA MET A 4 -4.74 -2.15 2.41
C MET A 4 -5.20 -0.68 2.37
N ILE A 5 -5.26 -0.07 1.18
CA ILE A 5 -5.82 1.27 1.00
C ILE A 5 -7.30 1.27 1.39
N PHE A 6 -8.05 0.26 0.94
CA PHE A 6 -9.45 0.11 1.28
C PHE A 6 -9.67 -0.09 2.78
N THR A 7 -8.89 -0.97 3.42
CA THR A 7 -9.02 -1.21 4.88
C THR A 7 -8.73 0.04 5.69
N MET A 8 -7.73 0.84 5.31
CA MET A 8 -7.42 2.10 6.01
C MET A 8 -8.47 3.18 5.75
N GLY A 9 -9.06 3.21 4.55
CA GLY A 9 -10.21 4.07 4.25
C GLY A 9 -11.42 3.73 5.12
N VAL A 10 -11.76 2.43 5.25
CA VAL A 10 -12.83 1.98 6.16
C VAL A 10 -12.51 2.30 7.61
N ALA A 11 -11.27 2.09 8.06
CA ALA A 11 -10.84 2.42 9.42
C ALA A 11 -11.02 3.93 9.72
N PHE A 12 -10.61 4.81 8.81
CA PHE A 12 -10.68 6.26 9.02
C PHE A 12 -12.11 6.82 8.93
N PHE A 13 -12.87 6.43 7.91
CA PHE A 13 -14.19 7.02 7.62
C PHE A 13 -15.36 6.30 8.30
N VAL A 14 -15.29 4.97 8.47
CA VAL A 14 -16.41 4.16 8.99
C VAL A 14 -16.20 3.82 10.46
N ILE A 15 -15.07 3.20 10.82
CA ILE A 15 -14.83 2.73 12.18
C ILE A 15 -14.56 3.90 13.13
N HIS A 16 -13.69 4.83 12.75
CA HIS A 16 -13.36 6.03 13.54
C HIS A 16 -14.10 7.29 13.05
N GLY A 17 -15.21 7.14 12.33
CA GLY A 17 -15.96 8.26 11.74
C GLY A 17 -16.37 9.30 12.79
N ASN A 18 -16.81 8.84 13.96
CA ASN A 18 -17.30 9.69 15.05
C ASN A 18 -16.22 10.11 16.07
N ASP A 19 -15.01 9.58 15.96
CA ASP A 19 -13.91 9.89 16.89
C ASP A 19 -13.27 11.26 16.56
N PRO A 20 -12.69 11.95 17.54
CA PRO A 20 -11.87 13.13 17.27
C PRO A 20 -10.65 12.78 16.41
N PHE A 21 -10.19 13.74 15.61
CA PHE A 21 -9.11 13.51 14.64
C PHE A 21 -7.84 12.91 15.27
N SER A 22 -7.49 13.35 16.49
CA SER A 22 -6.33 12.86 17.23
C SER A 22 -6.28 11.34 17.40
N LEU A 23 -7.43 10.65 17.41
CA LEU A 23 -7.50 9.19 17.51
C LEU A 23 -7.40 8.47 16.16
N LYS A 24 -7.63 9.18 15.04
CA LYS A 24 -7.62 8.63 13.67
C LYS A 24 -6.46 9.12 12.79
N GLU A 25 -5.57 9.93 13.34
CA GLU A 25 -4.33 10.39 12.68
C GLU A 25 -3.51 9.23 12.11
N LEU A 26 -3.38 8.13 12.86
CA LEU A 26 -2.61 6.97 12.42
C LEU A 26 -3.21 6.30 11.18
N ALA A 27 -4.53 6.12 11.16
CA ALA A 27 -5.25 5.55 9.99
C ALA A 27 -5.11 6.46 8.76
N PHE A 28 -5.16 7.79 8.96
CA PHE A 28 -4.95 8.76 7.89
C PHE A 28 -3.52 8.72 7.32
N VAL A 29 -2.51 8.69 8.18
CA VAL A 29 -1.11 8.62 7.75
C VAL A 29 -0.86 7.33 6.97
N TYR A 30 -1.34 6.18 7.45
CA TYR A 30 -1.20 4.92 6.70
C TYR A 30 -1.93 4.95 5.36
N LEU A 31 -3.13 5.54 5.30
CA LEU A 31 -3.86 5.71 4.06
C LEU A 31 -3.05 6.51 3.04
N VAL A 32 -2.48 7.66 3.44
CA VAL A 32 -1.65 8.51 2.58
C VAL A 32 -0.40 7.77 2.12
N VAL A 33 0.32 7.12 3.04
CA VAL A 33 1.54 6.37 2.73
C VAL A 33 1.26 5.24 1.72
N PHE A 34 0.17 4.50 1.88
CA PHE A 34 -0.19 3.43 0.94
C PHE A 34 -0.60 3.96 -0.43
N ILE A 35 -1.26 5.12 -0.52
CA ILE A 35 -1.56 5.78 -1.80
C ILE A 35 -0.25 6.18 -2.49
N LEU A 36 0.67 6.84 -1.78
CA LEU A 36 1.96 7.25 -2.32
C LEU A 36 2.79 6.04 -2.79
N MET A 37 2.85 4.98 -1.98
CA MET A 37 3.53 3.74 -2.36
C MET A 37 2.86 3.03 -3.55
N TYR A 38 1.54 3.08 -3.66
CA TYR A 38 0.84 2.51 -4.81
C TYR A 38 1.18 3.24 -6.11
N ILE A 39 1.26 4.57 -6.07
CA ILE A 39 1.64 5.40 -7.23
C ILE A 39 3.12 5.23 -7.56
N ALA A 40 4.01 5.27 -6.56
CA ALA A 40 5.45 5.06 -6.76
C ALA A 40 5.76 3.63 -7.26
N GLY A 41 4.94 2.66 -6.86
CA GLY A 41 5.09 1.26 -7.17
C GLY A 41 6.28 0.60 -6.44
N PRO A 42 6.41 -0.73 -6.56
CA PRO A 42 7.49 -1.51 -5.93
C PRO A 42 8.88 -1.31 -6.56
N GLY A 43 8.96 -0.59 -7.68
CA GLY A 43 10.22 -0.21 -8.33
C GLY A 43 11.12 -1.39 -8.72
N LYS A 44 12.39 -1.33 -8.32
CA LYS A 44 13.40 -2.37 -8.59
C LYS A 44 13.27 -3.60 -7.69
N PHE A 45 12.50 -3.49 -6.61
CA PHE A 45 12.33 -4.54 -5.61
C PHE A 45 11.04 -5.35 -5.80
N SER A 46 10.40 -5.26 -6.97
CA SER A 46 9.25 -6.13 -7.26
C SER A 46 9.69 -7.58 -7.47
N LEU A 47 8.94 -8.51 -6.88
CA LEU A 47 9.16 -9.95 -7.06
C LEU A 47 8.96 -10.35 -8.51
N ASP A 48 8.00 -9.75 -9.22
CA ASP A 48 7.75 -10.01 -10.64
C ASP A 48 9.00 -9.73 -11.48
N ARG A 49 9.71 -8.63 -11.17
CA ARG A 49 10.96 -8.29 -11.84
C ARG A 49 12.05 -9.29 -11.52
N LEU A 50 12.18 -9.70 -10.25
CA LEU A 50 13.19 -10.68 -9.84
C LEU A 50 12.99 -12.02 -10.55
N ILE A 51 11.75 -12.50 -10.60
CA ILE A 51 11.37 -13.75 -11.27
C ILE A 51 11.63 -13.63 -12.77
N ALA A 52 11.22 -12.53 -13.41
CA ALA A 52 11.46 -12.31 -14.83
C ALA A 52 12.97 -12.33 -15.18
N VAL A 53 13.81 -11.67 -14.37
CA VAL A 53 15.27 -11.69 -14.54
C VAL A 53 15.83 -13.10 -14.36
N PHE A 54 15.37 -13.83 -13.35
CA PHE A 54 15.81 -15.21 -13.09
C PHE A 54 15.46 -16.15 -14.24
N VAL A 55 14.21 -16.14 -14.71
CA VAL A 55 13.75 -16.98 -15.83
C VAL A 55 14.50 -16.64 -17.11
N THR A 56 14.70 -15.35 -17.41
CA THR A 56 15.44 -14.92 -18.61
C THR A 56 16.90 -15.38 -18.58
N ARG A 57 17.51 -15.49 -17.38
CA ARG A 57 18.88 -16.02 -17.22
C ARG A 57 18.96 -17.54 -17.38
N LEU A 58 17.91 -18.29 -17.05
CA LEU A 58 17.86 -19.73 -17.26
C LEU A 58 17.57 -20.12 -18.71
N ALA A 59 16.85 -19.25 -19.45
CA ALA A 59 16.52 -19.47 -20.85
C ALA A 59 17.64 -19.07 -21.83
N LYS A 60 18.75 -18.51 -21.33
CA LYS A 60 19.98 -18.24 -22.06
C LYS A 60 21.00 -19.34 -21.77
#